data_AF-A0A3N0YH89-F1
#
_entry.id   AF-A0A3N0YH89-F1
#
_cell.length_a   1.000
_cell.length_b   1.000
_cell.length_c   1.000
_cell.angle_alpha   90.00
_cell.angle_beta   90.00
_cell.angle_gamma   90.00
#
_symmetry.space_group_name_H-M   'P 1'
#
loop_
_entity.id
_entity.type
_entity.pdbx_description
1 polymer ?
#
loop_
_entity_poly.entity_id
_entity_poly.type
_entity_poly.pdbx_seq_one_letter_code
_entity_poly.pdbx_strand_id
1 'polypeptide(L)'
;MPKMSQVLRERAIGMLTAGMSTRAVACELNVHFSTMSRLQRCFREFGSISNRPHNRRPRETTPAQDLHIQHLHLQDRLRPATRTAAATIGLHNQRNSAQTVRNHLREAHLHARRPHRSLDLTAHDNARPHVARICKKFLEAENIPVLAWPAYSPDMSPIEHVWDALDRHIRQRVPVPANVQKLRTAIEEEWTNIPQATINNLMNSMRRRCVALREANGGHTRYQLVFGSPRTPPDPPIQ
;
A
#
# COMPACT_ATOMS: atom_id res chain seq x y z
N MET A 1 -15.60 6.95 37.83
CA MET A 1 -16.26 8.27 37.88
C MET A 1 -17.63 8.17 37.23
N PRO A 2 -18.67 8.85 37.74
CA PRO A 2 -20.00 8.85 37.13
C PRO A 2 -19.98 9.43 35.70
N LYS A 3 -20.76 8.84 34.78
CA LYS A 3 -20.89 9.32 33.40
C LYS A 3 -21.74 10.61 33.37
N MET A 4 -21.12 11.75 33.67
CA MET A 4 -21.73 13.08 33.56
C MET A 4 -20.68 14.10 33.10
N SER A 5 -21.14 15.20 32.50
CA SER A 5 -20.25 16.26 32.01
C SER A 5 -19.42 16.84 33.15
N GLN A 6 -18.25 17.40 32.82
CA GLN A 6 -17.37 18.01 33.82
C GLN A 6 -18.04 19.20 34.50
N VAL A 7 -18.72 20.04 33.72
CA VAL A 7 -19.50 21.20 34.22
C VAL A 7 -20.56 20.77 35.24
N LEU A 8 -21.27 19.67 34.97
CA LEU A 8 -22.27 19.16 35.93
C LEU A 8 -21.64 18.61 37.21
N ARG A 9 -20.41 18.06 37.15
CA ARG A 9 -19.67 17.63 38.35
C ARG A 9 -19.25 18.82 39.21
N GLU A 10 -18.72 19.86 38.57
CA GLU A 10 -18.29 21.10 39.24
C GLU A 10 -19.47 21.77 39.93
N ARG A 11 -20.59 21.92 39.20
CA ARG A 11 -21.82 22.51 39.74
C ARG A 11 -22.40 21.67 40.88
N ALA A 12 -22.40 20.35 40.77
CA ALA A 12 -22.87 19.46 41.84
C ALA A 12 -22.02 19.56 43.11
N ILE A 13 -20.69 19.55 42.99
CA ILE A 13 -19.80 19.71 44.14
C ILE A 13 -19.96 21.10 44.76
N GLY A 14 -20.07 22.17 43.96
CA GLY A 14 -20.31 23.53 44.46
C GLY A 14 -21.58 23.62 45.32
N MET A 15 -22.69 23.02 44.87
CA MET A 15 -23.94 22.96 45.66
C MET A 15 -23.79 22.13 46.95
N LEU A 16 -23.05 21.02 46.92
CA LEU A 16 -22.80 20.20 48.09
C LEU A 16 -21.90 20.90 49.12
N THR A 17 -20.93 21.70 48.68
CA THR A 17 -20.08 22.52 49.54
C THR A 17 -20.84 23.72 50.11
N ALA A 18 -21.85 24.23 49.41
CA ALA A 18 -22.79 25.25 49.90
C ALA A 18 -23.83 24.70 50.91
N GLY A 19 -23.72 23.42 51.31
CA GLY A 19 -24.57 22.82 52.35
C GLY A 19 -25.87 22.20 51.85
N MET A 20 -26.10 22.12 50.53
CA MET A 20 -27.28 21.44 50.00
C MET A 20 -27.22 19.92 50.23
N SER A 21 -28.37 19.30 50.50
CA SER A 21 -28.44 17.84 50.65
C SER A 21 -28.21 17.14 49.30
N THR A 22 -27.63 15.93 49.33
CA THR A 22 -27.41 15.13 48.11
C THR A 22 -28.68 14.82 47.34
N ARG A 23 -29.82 14.69 48.03
CA ARG A 23 -31.14 14.53 47.39
C ARG A 23 -31.57 15.79 46.67
N ALA A 24 -31.41 16.96 47.29
CA ALA A 24 -31.75 18.24 46.67
C ALA A 24 -30.90 18.49 45.40
N VAL A 25 -29.59 18.23 45.47
CA VAL A 25 -28.68 18.39 44.31
C VAL A 25 -29.01 17.39 43.19
N ALA A 26 -29.40 16.15 43.54
CA ALA A 26 -29.84 15.15 42.57
C ALA A 26 -31.12 15.58 41.82
N CYS A 27 -32.10 16.13 42.54
CA CYS A 27 -33.31 16.68 41.95
C CYS A 27 -33.02 17.92 41.08
N GLU A 28 -32.23 18.87 41.58
CA GLU A 28 -31.87 20.11 40.88
C GLU A 28 -31.15 19.87 39.56
N LEU A 29 -30.25 18.89 39.52
CA LEU A 29 -29.50 18.52 38.32
C LEU A 29 -30.20 17.47 37.45
N ASN A 30 -31.38 17.01 37.85
CA ASN A 30 -32.11 15.91 37.21
C ASN A 30 -31.23 14.66 36.99
N VAL A 31 -30.45 14.29 38.01
CA VAL A 31 -29.56 13.13 37.99
C VAL A 31 -29.96 12.16 39.10
N HIS A 32 -29.96 10.86 38.80
CA HIS A 32 -30.28 9.83 39.79
C HIS A 32 -29.42 9.95 41.07
N PHE A 33 -30.05 9.79 42.23
CA PHE A 33 -29.43 9.92 43.56
C PHE A 33 -28.13 9.11 43.71
N SER A 34 -28.11 7.86 43.22
CA SER A 34 -26.92 7.00 43.31
C SER A 34 -25.70 7.59 42.60
N THR A 35 -25.90 8.37 41.54
CA THR A 35 -24.85 9.04 40.79
C THR A 35 -24.26 10.20 41.60
N MET A 36 -25.11 10.99 42.26
CA MET A 36 -24.69 12.09 43.16
C MET A 36 -24.00 11.56 44.42
N SER A 37 -24.52 10.49 45.01
CA SER A 37 -23.91 9.81 46.16
C SER A 37 -22.51 9.29 45.82
N ARG A 38 -22.35 8.65 44.65
CA ARG A 38 -21.03 8.20 44.17
C ARG A 38 -20.08 9.37 43.91
N LEU A 39 -20.57 10.47 43.34
CA LEU A 39 -19.76 11.67 43.09
C LEU A 39 -19.26 12.29 44.40
N GLN A 40 -20.16 12.51 45.36
CA GLN A 40 -19.81 13.07 46.66
C GLN A 40 -18.83 12.18 47.42
N ARG A 41 -19.05 10.87 47.43
CA ARG A 41 -18.13 9.92 48.05
C ARG A 41 -16.73 10.01 47.45
N CYS A 42 -16.63 9.97 46.12
CA CYS A 42 -15.33 10.07 45.46
C CYS A 42 -14.65 11.43 45.69
N PHE A 43 -15.40 12.53 45.77
CA PHE A 43 -14.83 13.84 46.08
C PHE A 43 -14.31 13.91 47.53
N ARG A 44 -15.04 13.33 48.50
CA ARG A 44 -14.57 13.22 49.90
C ARG A 44 -13.33 12.35 50.03
N GLU A 45 -13.27 11.24 49.30
CA GLU A 45 -12.15 10.28 49.38
C GLU A 45 -10.88 10.77 48.67
N PHE A 46 -11.01 11.52 47.56
CA PHE A 46 -9.88 11.82 46.68
C PHE A 46 -9.66 13.30 46.36
N GLY A 47 -10.56 14.19 46.78
CA GLY A 47 -10.46 15.63 46.54
C GLY A 47 -10.51 16.06 45.07
N SER A 48 -10.79 15.14 44.14
CA SER A 48 -10.76 15.39 42.71
C SER A 48 -12.05 14.99 42.01
N ILE A 49 -12.52 15.87 41.15
CA ILE A 49 -13.66 15.67 40.25
C ILE A 49 -13.25 15.11 38.88
N SER A 50 -11.95 15.01 38.60
CA SER A 50 -11.41 14.60 37.30
C SER A 50 -11.49 13.09 37.09
N ASN A 51 -11.59 12.67 35.82
CA ASN A 51 -11.43 11.25 35.50
C ASN A 51 -9.98 10.86 35.80
N ARG A 52 -9.78 9.73 36.50
CA ARG A 52 -8.44 9.15 36.61
C ARG A 52 -7.94 8.77 35.22
N PRO A 53 -6.66 9.01 34.90
CA PRO A 53 -6.06 8.43 33.72
C PRO A 53 -6.22 6.91 33.80
N HIS A 54 -6.81 6.31 32.77
CA HIS A 54 -6.88 4.86 32.67
C HIS A 54 -5.47 4.33 32.43
N ASN A 55 -4.99 3.42 33.28
CA ASN A 55 -3.73 2.73 33.00
C ASN A 55 -3.93 1.93 31.71
N ARG A 56 -3.21 2.29 30.64
CA ARG A 56 -3.30 1.52 29.39
C ARG A 56 -2.79 0.11 29.66
N ARG A 57 -3.33 -0.87 28.94
CA ARG A 57 -2.79 -2.23 28.93
C ARG A 57 -1.28 -2.14 28.65
N PRO A 58 -0.41 -2.84 29.42
CA PRO A 58 1.02 -2.87 29.16
C PRO A 58 1.31 -3.24 27.70
N ARG A 59 2.32 -2.59 27.12
CA ARG A 59 2.73 -2.84 25.73
C ARG A 59 3.28 -4.25 25.59
N GLU A 60 2.95 -4.92 24.49
CA GLU A 60 3.43 -6.28 24.18
C GLU A 60 4.78 -6.28 23.45
N THR A 61 5.24 -5.11 22.97
CA THR A 61 6.50 -4.90 22.25
C THR A 61 7.46 -4.00 23.04
N THR A 62 8.76 -4.20 22.83
CA THR A 62 9.80 -3.30 23.35
C THR A 62 10.05 -2.11 22.41
N PRO A 63 10.60 -0.98 22.91
CA PRO A 63 10.98 0.15 22.07
C PRO A 63 11.92 -0.23 20.91
N ALA A 64 12.84 -1.18 21.14
CA ALA A 64 13.74 -1.68 20.10
C ALA A 64 12.99 -2.46 19.01
N GLN A 65 12.00 -3.27 19.38
CA GLN A 65 11.13 -3.97 18.43
C GLN A 65 10.26 -2.99 17.63
N ASP A 66 9.76 -1.94 18.26
CA ASP A 66 8.98 -0.90 17.59
C ASP A 66 9.82 -0.19 16.51
N LEU A 67 11.06 0.19 16.82
CA LEU A 67 12.00 0.77 15.85
C LEU A 67 12.32 -0.21 14.71
N HIS A 68 12.52 -1.49 15.02
CA HIS A 68 12.74 -2.52 14.00
C HIS A 68 11.53 -2.66 13.06
N ILE A 69 10.31 -2.68 13.60
CA ILE A 69 9.07 -2.72 12.83
C ILE A 69 8.96 -1.50 11.91
N GLN A 70 9.26 -0.30 12.41
CA GLN A 70 9.24 0.93 11.61
C GLN A 70 10.26 0.87 10.47
N HIS A 71 11.51 0.49 10.76
CA HIS A 71 12.57 0.39 9.77
C HIS A 71 12.21 -0.57 8.64
N LEU A 72 11.64 -1.74 8.97
CA LEU A 72 11.18 -2.72 7.96
C LEU A 72 10.13 -2.15 7.00
N HIS A 73 9.21 -1.31 7.47
CA HIS A 73 8.16 -0.71 6.62
C HIS A 73 8.62 0.57 5.92
N LEU A 74 9.71 1.20 6.38
CA LEU A 74 10.39 2.27 5.65
C LEU A 74 11.20 1.71 4.48
N GLN A 75 11.90 0.59 4.68
CA GLN A 75 12.63 -0.13 3.63
C GLN A 75 11.68 -0.74 2.59
N ASP A 76 10.59 -1.37 3.03
CA ASP A 76 9.58 -1.98 2.15
C ASP A 76 8.18 -1.47 2.50
N ARG A 77 7.76 -0.42 1.79
CA ARG A 77 6.44 0.21 1.95
C ARG A 77 5.27 -0.69 1.52
N LEU A 78 5.53 -1.83 0.86
CA LEU A 78 4.52 -2.80 0.44
C LEU A 78 4.41 -3.99 1.41
N ARG A 79 5.28 -4.06 2.42
CA ARG A 79 5.29 -5.14 3.39
C ARG A 79 3.97 -5.19 4.19
N PRO A 80 3.29 -6.35 4.25
CA PRO A 80 2.07 -6.49 5.03
C PRO A 80 2.38 -6.66 6.52
N ALA A 81 1.59 -6.00 7.37
CA ALA A 81 1.72 -6.05 8.82
C ALA A 81 1.61 -7.48 9.40
N THR A 82 0.89 -8.39 8.73
CA THR A 82 0.79 -9.81 9.12
C THR A 82 2.13 -10.53 9.05
N ARG A 83 2.92 -10.26 8.01
CA ARG A 83 4.25 -10.86 7.84
C ARG A 83 5.23 -10.37 8.90
N THR A 84 5.17 -9.07 9.21
CA THR A 84 6.00 -8.50 10.29
C THR A 84 5.59 -9.04 11.65
N ALA A 85 4.28 -9.14 11.93
CA ALA A 85 3.77 -9.71 13.17
C ALA A 85 4.18 -11.18 13.39
N ALA A 86 4.24 -11.98 12.32
CA ALA A 86 4.72 -13.35 12.38
C ALA A 86 6.23 -13.47 12.62
N ALA A 87 7.01 -12.46 12.19
CA ALA A 87 8.47 -12.43 12.32
C ALA A 87 8.95 -11.82 13.65
N THR A 88 8.13 -10.99 14.31
CA THR A 88 8.48 -10.35 15.59
C THR A 88 7.95 -11.16 16.77
N ILE A 89 8.86 -11.72 17.57
CA ILE A 89 8.53 -12.40 18.83
C ILE A 89 8.24 -11.33 19.90
N GLY A 90 7.06 -11.35 20.52
CA GLY A 90 6.67 -10.42 21.58
C GLY A 90 7.37 -10.69 22.92
N LEU A 91 7.14 -9.81 23.90
CA LEU A 91 7.77 -9.83 25.23
C LEU A 91 7.61 -11.14 26.03
N HIS A 92 6.59 -11.95 25.73
CA HIS A 92 6.31 -13.23 26.40
C HIS A 92 6.48 -14.45 25.49
N ASN A 93 7.37 -14.37 24.49
CA ASN A 93 7.56 -15.41 23.48
C ASN A 93 6.27 -15.77 22.70
N GLN A 94 5.29 -14.86 22.70
CA GLN A 94 4.06 -14.97 21.93
C GLN A 94 4.21 -14.21 20.62
N ARG A 95 3.61 -14.74 19.55
CA ARG A 95 3.54 -14.03 18.27
C ARG A 95 2.68 -12.79 18.44
N ASN A 96 3.21 -11.64 18.04
CA ASN A 96 2.46 -10.39 18.08
C ASN A 96 1.27 -10.45 17.13
N SER A 97 0.18 -9.75 17.47
CA SER A 97 -0.94 -9.62 16.56
C SER A 97 -0.61 -8.66 15.42
N ALA A 98 -1.17 -8.89 14.23
CA ALA A 98 -1.05 -7.94 13.12
C ALA A 98 -1.69 -6.58 13.44
N GLN A 99 -2.63 -6.52 14.39
CA GLN A 99 -3.23 -5.26 14.85
C GLN A 99 -2.24 -4.45 15.70
N THR A 100 -1.42 -5.12 16.53
CA THR A 100 -0.36 -4.49 17.32
C THR A 100 0.61 -3.76 16.39
N VAL A 101 1.12 -4.44 15.35
CA VAL A 101 1.98 -3.83 14.32
C VAL A 101 1.30 -2.64 13.63
N ARG A 102 0.01 -2.76 13.26
CA ARG A 102 -0.74 -1.65 12.64
C ARG A 102 -0.88 -0.44 13.57
N ASN A 103 -1.08 -0.67 14.87
CA ASN A 103 -1.18 0.42 15.85
C ASN A 103 0.16 1.14 16.00
N HIS A 104 1.29 0.41 16.09
CA HIS A 104 2.61 1.03 16.17
C HIS A 104 2.98 1.82 14.93
N LEU A 105 2.65 1.29 13.74
CA LEU A 105 2.85 2.04 12.50
C LEU A 105 2.02 3.31 12.51
N ARG A 106 0.76 3.28 12.95
CA ARG A 106 -0.09 4.48 13.08
C ARG A 106 0.47 5.49 14.08
N GLU A 107 1.02 5.04 15.22
CA GLU A 107 1.73 5.91 16.18
C GLU A 107 2.92 6.63 15.52
N ALA A 108 3.60 5.97 14.58
CA ALA A 108 4.71 6.53 13.80
C ALA A 108 4.28 7.23 12.49
N HIS A 109 2.98 7.51 12.30
CA HIS A 109 2.41 8.07 11.06
C HIS A 109 2.70 7.23 9.79
N LEU A 110 2.94 5.94 9.94
CA LEU A 110 3.10 4.95 8.87
C LEU A 110 1.82 4.13 8.70
N HIS A 111 1.52 3.76 7.46
CA HIS A 111 0.38 2.91 7.14
C HIS A 111 0.84 1.61 6.50
N ALA A 112 0.54 0.49 7.15
CA ALA A 112 0.66 -0.83 6.52
C ALA A 112 -0.30 -0.91 5.34
N ARG A 113 0.25 -1.01 4.12
CA ARG A 113 -0.55 -1.23 2.92
C ARG A 113 -0.98 -2.68 2.84
N ARG A 114 -2.22 -2.91 2.41
CA ARG A 114 -2.64 -4.24 2.00
C ARG A 114 -2.17 -4.43 0.55
N PRO A 115 -1.49 -5.54 0.22
CA PRO A 115 -1.24 -5.88 -1.17
C PRO A 115 -2.57 -5.84 -1.91
N HIS A 116 -2.62 -5.07 -2.99
CA HIS A 116 -3.80 -5.03 -3.84
C HIS A 116 -3.86 -6.38 -4.57
N ARG A 117 -4.94 -7.13 -4.36
CA ARG A 117 -5.19 -8.38 -5.08
C ARG A 117 -5.91 -8.00 -6.37
N SER A 118 -5.16 -7.59 -7.39
CA SER A 118 -5.68 -7.41 -8.74
C SER A 118 -5.82 -8.78 -9.41
N LEU A 119 -6.80 -8.90 -10.32
CA LEU A 119 -6.83 -9.99 -11.29
C LEU A 119 -5.56 -9.90 -12.14
N ASP A 120 -4.98 -11.06 -12.48
CA ASP A 120 -3.90 -11.14 -13.45
C ASP A 120 -4.51 -10.90 -14.84
N LEU A 121 -4.55 -9.63 -15.25
CA LEU A 121 -5.09 -9.23 -16.53
C LEU A 121 -4.09 -9.56 -17.63
N THR A 122 -4.57 -10.20 -18.70
CA THR A 122 -3.79 -10.44 -19.90
C THR A 122 -3.83 -9.19 -20.76
N ALA A 123 -2.66 -8.64 -21.09
CA ALA A 123 -2.51 -7.52 -22.00
C ALA A 123 -2.13 -8.05 -23.39
N HIS A 124 -2.92 -7.71 -24.40
CA HIS A 124 -2.57 -7.87 -25.81
C HIS A 124 -3.13 -6.68 -26.60
N ASP A 125 -2.58 -6.44 -27.79
CA ASP A 125 -3.07 -5.37 -28.65
C ASP A 125 -4.43 -5.73 -29.29
N ASN A 126 -5.06 -4.74 -29.93
CA ASN A 126 -6.33 -4.92 -30.61
C ASN A 126 -6.16 -5.37 -32.07
N ALA A 127 -5.09 -6.11 -32.41
CA ALA A 127 -4.90 -6.63 -33.75
C ALA A 127 -6.09 -7.52 -34.16
N ARG A 128 -6.47 -7.47 -35.44
CA ARG A 128 -7.65 -8.18 -35.97
C ARG A 128 -7.73 -9.66 -35.55
N PRO A 129 -6.63 -10.45 -35.56
CA PRO A 129 -6.66 -11.82 -35.07
C PRO A 129 -7.01 -11.93 -33.58
N HIS A 130 -6.48 -11.05 -32.72
CA HIS A 130 -6.72 -11.10 -31.27
C HIS A 130 -8.15 -10.73 -30.88
N VAL A 131 -8.82 -9.87 -31.66
CA VAL A 131 -10.21 -9.48 -31.43
C VAL A 131 -11.22 -10.33 -32.20
N ALA A 132 -10.76 -11.33 -32.97
CA ALA A 132 -11.61 -12.23 -33.72
C ALA A 132 -12.56 -12.98 -32.78
N ARG A 133 -13.76 -13.29 -33.27
CA ARG A 133 -14.81 -13.97 -32.49
C ARG A 133 -14.32 -15.29 -31.87
N ILE A 134 -13.51 -16.05 -32.60
CA ILE A 134 -12.96 -17.32 -32.13
C ILE A 134 -12.00 -17.12 -30.95
N CYS A 135 -11.12 -16.11 -31.00
CA CYS A 135 -10.19 -15.77 -29.93
C CYS A 135 -10.93 -15.24 -28.69
N LYS A 136 -11.92 -14.34 -28.87
CA LYS A 136 -12.74 -13.85 -27.76
C LYS A 136 -13.47 -14.98 -27.04
N LYS A 137 -14.10 -15.90 -27.78
CA LYS A 137 -14.77 -17.07 -27.20
C LYS A 137 -13.82 -17.97 -26.42
N PHE A 138 -12.60 -18.16 -26.93
CA PHE A 138 -11.58 -18.93 -26.22
C PHE A 138 -11.18 -18.26 -24.91
N LEU A 139 -10.90 -16.95 -24.93
CA LEU A 139 -10.53 -16.18 -23.74
C LEU A 139 -11.65 -16.19 -22.68
N GLU A 140 -12.91 -16.10 -23.11
CA GLU A 140 -14.08 -16.22 -22.24
C GLU A 140 -14.20 -17.63 -21.64
N ALA A 141 -14.03 -18.69 -22.45
CA ALA A 141 -14.12 -20.08 -22.00
C ALA A 141 -13.03 -20.46 -21.00
N GLU A 142 -11.81 -19.95 -21.20
CA GLU A 142 -10.67 -20.15 -20.30
C GLU A 142 -10.66 -19.17 -19.10
N ASN A 143 -11.68 -18.31 -19.00
CA ASN A 143 -11.81 -17.31 -17.95
C ASN A 143 -10.56 -16.41 -17.81
N ILE A 144 -9.97 -16.04 -18.96
CA ILE A 144 -8.79 -15.18 -19.08
C ILE A 144 -9.25 -13.72 -19.17
N PRO A 145 -9.06 -12.90 -18.13
CA PRO A 145 -9.51 -11.52 -18.16
C PRO A 145 -8.55 -10.67 -19.01
N VAL A 146 -9.11 -9.98 -20.00
CA VAL A 146 -8.34 -9.13 -20.94
C VAL A 146 -8.35 -7.68 -20.47
N LEU A 147 -7.19 -7.05 -20.44
CA LEU A 147 -7.06 -5.62 -20.19
C LEU A 147 -7.51 -4.83 -21.43
N ALA A 148 -8.39 -3.85 -21.24
CA ALA A 148 -8.75 -2.92 -22.32
C ALA A 148 -7.52 -2.12 -22.78
N TRP A 149 -7.08 -2.35 -24.02
CA TRP A 149 -5.89 -1.72 -24.59
C TRP A 149 -6.25 -0.56 -25.53
N PRO A 150 -5.57 0.60 -25.47
CA PRO A 150 -5.79 1.69 -26.41
C PRO A 150 -5.30 1.33 -27.83
N ALA A 151 -6.03 1.77 -28.86
CA ALA A 151 -5.62 1.54 -30.25
C ALA A 151 -4.31 2.29 -30.57
N TYR A 152 -3.49 1.72 -31.46
CA TYR A 152 -2.25 2.33 -31.96
C TYR A 152 -1.26 2.82 -30.89
N SER A 153 -1.20 2.15 -29.74
CA SER A 153 -0.32 2.51 -28.62
C SER A 153 0.78 1.45 -28.38
N PRO A 154 1.77 1.31 -29.28
CA PRO A 154 2.90 0.40 -29.08
C PRO A 154 3.81 0.86 -27.93
N ASP A 155 3.80 2.17 -27.64
CA ASP A 155 4.49 2.81 -26.52
C ASP A 155 3.98 2.34 -25.15
N MET A 156 2.74 1.84 -25.09
CA MET A 156 2.18 1.23 -23.90
C MET A 156 2.64 -0.21 -23.69
N SER A 157 3.18 -0.88 -24.71
CA SER A 157 3.46 -2.31 -24.68
C SER A 157 4.88 -2.59 -24.13
N PRO A 158 5.03 -3.22 -22.95
CA PRO A 158 6.35 -3.55 -22.42
C PRO A 158 7.09 -4.59 -23.26
N ILE A 159 6.36 -5.51 -23.90
CA ILE A 159 6.98 -6.61 -24.67
C ILE A 159 7.71 -6.08 -25.91
N GLU A 160 7.24 -4.99 -26.51
CA GLU A 160 7.94 -4.32 -27.61
C GLU A 160 9.36 -3.88 -27.19
N HIS A 161 9.54 -3.45 -25.94
CA HIS A 161 10.86 -3.09 -25.43
C HIS A 161 11.74 -4.31 -25.14
N VAL A 162 11.12 -5.45 -24.81
CA VAL A 162 11.85 -6.72 -24.69
C VAL A 162 12.32 -7.17 -26.06
N TRP A 163 11.48 -7.07 -27.10
CA TRP A 163 11.84 -7.36 -28.48
C TRP A 163 12.97 -6.46 -28.99
N ASP A 164 12.93 -5.15 -28.71
CA ASP A 164 14.02 -4.23 -29.06
C ASP A 164 15.34 -4.59 -28.34
N ALA A 165 15.27 -4.98 -27.06
CA ALA A 165 16.46 -5.42 -26.33
C ALA A 165 17.05 -6.71 -26.94
N LEU A 166 16.17 -7.66 -27.29
CA LEU A 166 16.56 -8.91 -27.94
C LEU A 166 17.19 -8.68 -29.32
N ASP A 167 16.56 -7.85 -30.16
CA ASP A 167 17.09 -7.48 -31.48
C ASP A 167 18.47 -6.82 -31.35
N ARG A 168 18.66 -5.91 -30.38
CA ARG A 168 19.97 -5.30 -30.10
C ARG A 168 21.02 -6.33 -29.68
N HIS A 169 20.68 -7.27 -28.81
CA HIS A 169 21.61 -8.33 -28.40
C HIS A 169 22.01 -9.22 -29.59
N ILE A 170 21.05 -9.64 -30.42
CA ILE A 170 21.30 -10.47 -31.59
C ILE A 170 22.21 -9.74 -32.59
N ARG A 171 21.98 -8.44 -32.82
CA ARG A 171 22.83 -7.62 -33.71
C ARG A 171 24.26 -7.45 -33.21
N GLN A 172 24.47 -7.54 -31.90
CA GLN A 172 25.80 -7.42 -31.27
C GLN A 172 26.55 -8.76 -31.24
N ARG A 173 25.92 -9.88 -31.61
CA ARG A 173 26.58 -11.18 -31.64
C ARG A 173 27.66 -11.25 -32.71
N VAL A 174 28.75 -11.92 -32.35
CA VAL A 174 29.84 -12.26 -33.26
C VAL A 174 30.10 -13.77 -33.14
N PRO A 175 29.91 -14.57 -34.21
CA PRO A 175 29.44 -14.17 -35.52
C PRO A 175 27.93 -13.88 -35.56
N VAL A 176 27.51 -13.00 -36.48
CA VAL A 176 26.09 -12.75 -36.76
C VAL A 176 25.44 -14.06 -37.27
N PRO A 177 24.22 -14.42 -36.79
CA PRO A 177 23.55 -15.64 -37.24
C PRO A 177 23.30 -15.64 -38.75
N ALA A 178 23.94 -16.58 -39.45
CA ALA A 178 23.92 -16.63 -40.93
C ALA A 178 22.74 -17.45 -41.53
N ASN A 179 21.97 -18.15 -40.70
CA ASN A 179 20.81 -18.94 -41.15
C ASN A 179 19.74 -19.03 -40.06
N VAL A 180 18.54 -19.47 -40.45
CA VAL A 180 17.36 -19.56 -39.56
C VAL A 180 17.65 -20.40 -38.32
N GLN A 181 18.38 -21.51 -38.46
CA GLN A 181 18.67 -22.39 -37.32
C GLN A 181 19.58 -21.71 -36.30
N LYS A 182 20.67 -21.08 -36.77
CA LYS A 182 21.58 -20.30 -35.91
C LYS A 182 20.87 -19.10 -35.30
N LEU A 183 19.96 -18.46 -36.04
CA LEU A 183 19.17 -17.34 -35.53
C LEU A 183 18.23 -17.79 -34.41
N ARG A 184 17.55 -18.93 -34.59
CA ARG A 184 16.68 -19.51 -33.57
C ARG A 184 17.46 -19.80 -32.28
N THR A 185 18.59 -20.49 -32.38
CA THR A 185 19.45 -20.77 -31.22
C THR A 185 19.93 -19.46 -30.57
N ALA A 186 20.28 -18.45 -31.37
CA ALA A 186 20.69 -17.16 -30.84
C ALA A 186 19.57 -16.42 -30.10
N ILE A 187 18.34 -16.48 -30.61
CA ILE A 187 17.16 -15.93 -29.94
C ILE A 187 16.92 -16.63 -28.61
N GLU A 188 16.96 -17.96 -28.58
CA GLU A 188 16.73 -18.74 -27.36
C GLU A 188 17.78 -18.43 -26.28
N GLU A 189 19.06 -18.40 -26.65
CA GLU A 189 20.15 -18.02 -25.75
C GLU A 189 20.03 -16.57 -25.25
N GLU A 190 19.84 -15.59 -26.16
CA GLU A 190 19.71 -14.19 -25.74
C GLU A 190 18.48 -13.94 -24.89
N TRP A 191 17.37 -14.62 -25.18
CA TRP A 191 16.17 -14.55 -24.34
C TRP A 191 16.46 -14.96 -22.90
N THR A 192 17.22 -16.04 -22.69
CA THR A 192 17.63 -16.47 -21.35
C THR A 192 18.63 -15.51 -20.68
N ASN A 193 19.38 -14.76 -21.48
CA ASN A 193 20.34 -13.77 -20.99
C ASN A 193 19.70 -12.44 -20.59
N ILE A 194 18.45 -12.15 -20.99
CA ILE A 194 17.76 -10.93 -20.56
C ILE A 194 17.56 -10.98 -19.04
N PRO A 195 18.16 -10.05 -18.26
CA PRO A 195 18.00 -10.09 -16.81
C PRO A 195 16.55 -9.90 -16.39
N GLN A 196 16.08 -10.69 -15.42
CA GLN A 196 14.73 -10.54 -14.85
C GLN A 196 14.49 -9.11 -14.33
N ALA A 197 15.54 -8.43 -13.85
CA ALA A 197 15.48 -7.03 -13.45
C ALA A 197 15.01 -6.10 -14.59
N THR A 198 15.42 -6.36 -15.84
CA THR A 198 14.98 -5.62 -17.02
C THR A 198 13.47 -5.78 -17.22
N ILE A 199 12.96 -7.00 -17.17
CA ILE A 199 11.52 -7.32 -17.29
C ILE A 199 10.74 -6.64 -16.16
N ASN A 200 11.21 -6.77 -14.92
CA ASN A 200 10.56 -6.16 -13.75
C ASN A 200 10.53 -4.63 -13.86
N ASN A 201 11.60 -4.01 -14.33
CA ASN A 201 11.67 -2.55 -14.54
C ASN A 201 10.69 -2.09 -15.63
N LEU A 202 10.55 -2.85 -16.71
CA LEU A 202 9.55 -2.58 -17.76
C LEU A 202 8.13 -2.70 -17.22
N MET A 203 7.80 -3.75 -16.47
CA MET A 203 6.49 -3.91 -15.83
C MET A 203 6.19 -2.78 -14.85
N ASN A 204 7.15 -2.43 -13.99
CA ASN A 204 7.04 -1.33 -13.03
C ASN A 204 6.94 0.04 -13.71
N SER A 205 7.33 0.16 -14.98
CA SER A 205 7.22 1.39 -15.77
C SER A 205 5.79 1.69 -16.24
N MET A 206 4.87 0.71 -16.22
CA MET A 206 3.51 0.86 -16.78
C MET A 206 2.77 2.06 -16.23
N ARG A 207 2.86 2.33 -14.92
CA ARG A 207 2.23 3.50 -14.32
C ARG A 207 2.73 4.82 -14.94
N ARG A 208 4.04 4.92 -15.20
CA ARG A 208 4.66 6.11 -15.82
C ARG A 208 4.25 6.25 -17.29
N ARG A 209 4.12 5.13 -18.02
CA ARG A 209 3.63 5.11 -19.41
C ARG A 209 2.18 5.59 -19.51
N CYS A 210 1.29 5.09 -18.66
CA CYS A 210 -0.11 5.55 -18.61
C CYS A 210 -0.22 7.06 -18.34
N VAL A 211 0.62 7.58 -17.42
CA VAL A 211 0.65 9.01 -17.12
C VAL A 211 1.12 9.81 -18.33
N ALA A 212 2.20 9.38 -18.99
CA ALA A 212 2.71 10.05 -20.19
C ALA A 212 1.69 10.03 -21.36
N LEU A 213 1.00 8.92 -21.59
CA LEU A 213 -0.03 8.82 -22.63
C LEU A 213 -1.21 9.77 -22.36
N ARG A 214 -1.61 9.86 -21.08
CA ARG A 214 -2.66 10.79 -20.65
C ARG A 214 -2.21 12.24 -20.83
N GLU A 215 -0.98 12.58 -20.46
CA GLU A 215 -0.41 13.92 -20.64
C GLU A 215 -0.27 14.29 -22.11
N ALA A 216 0.01 13.32 -22.98
CA ALA A 216 0.07 13.49 -24.42
C ALA A 216 -1.30 13.52 -25.11
N ASN A 217 -2.42 13.42 -24.36
CA ASN A 217 -3.79 13.31 -24.89
C ASN A 217 -3.94 12.22 -25.97
N GLY A 218 -3.26 11.08 -25.80
CA GLY A 218 -3.25 9.98 -26.77
C GLY A 218 -2.26 10.15 -27.93
N GLY A 219 -1.44 11.21 -27.92
CA GLY A 219 -0.32 11.38 -28.82
C GLY A 219 0.90 10.51 -28.47
N HIS A 220 1.95 10.62 -29.28
CA HIS A 220 3.18 9.85 -29.11
C HIS A 220 3.92 10.19 -27.80
N THR A 221 4.37 9.15 -27.09
CA THR A 221 5.17 9.30 -25.87
C THR A 221 6.63 8.95 -26.10
N ARG A 222 7.51 9.33 -25.15
CA ARG A 222 8.95 8.96 -25.16
C ARG A 222 9.22 7.45 -25.12
N TYR A 223 8.18 6.63 -24.89
CA TYR A 223 8.27 5.18 -24.87
C TYR A 223 8.01 4.56 -26.25
N GLN A 224 7.70 5.37 -27.27
CA GLN A 224 7.57 4.86 -28.62
C GLN A 224 8.92 4.36 -29.13
N LEU A 225 8.93 3.14 -29.67
CA LEU A 225 10.09 2.57 -30.34
C LEU A 225 10.05 2.98 -31.80
N VAL A 226 11.14 3.56 -32.29
CA VAL A 226 11.37 3.77 -33.73
C VAL A 226 12.21 2.60 -34.21
N PHE A 227 11.56 1.59 -34.79
CA PHE A 227 12.29 0.49 -35.42
C PHE A 227 13.10 1.03 -36.61
N GLY A 228 14.44 0.94 -36.54
CA GLY A 228 15.33 1.23 -37.67
C GLY A 228 16.20 2.50 -37.59
N SER A 229 16.19 3.28 -36.50
CA SER A 229 17.15 4.39 -36.32
C SER A 229 18.10 4.15 -35.15
N PRO A 230 19.42 4.44 -35.29
CA PRO A 230 20.32 4.50 -34.15
C PRO A 230 19.85 5.66 -33.25
N ARG A 231 19.42 5.36 -32.02
CA ARG A 231 19.16 6.44 -31.05
C ARG A 231 20.48 7.12 -30.75
N THR A 232 20.55 8.42 -31.02
CA THR A 232 21.57 9.28 -30.45
C THR A 232 21.43 9.26 -28.92
N PRO A 233 22.54 9.21 -28.16
CA PRO A 233 22.49 9.24 -26.71
C PRO A 233 21.83 10.55 -26.22
N PRO A 234 21.17 10.54 -25.06
CA PRO A 234 20.58 11.75 -24.50
C PRO A 234 21.67 12.80 -24.25
N ASP A 235 21.40 14.04 -24.64
CA ASP A 235 22.31 15.16 -24.43
C ASP A 235 22.71 15.26 -22.95
N PRO A 236 23.98 15.55 -22.64
CA PRO A 236 24.43 15.73 -21.27
C PRO A 236 23.69 16.90 -20.62
N PRO A 237 23.46 16.86 -19.30
CA PRO A 237 22.78 17.92 -18.59
C PRO A 237 23.51 19.25 -18.81
N ILE A 238 22.76 20.25 -19.26
CA ILE A 238 23.21 21.63 -19.37
C ILE A 238 23.72 22.06 -17.99
N GLN A 239 25.01 22.43 -17.93
CA GLN A 239 25.64 23.00 -16.73
C GLN A 239 25.11 24.40 -16.45
#